data_AF-A0A1N6LXJ6-F1
#
_entry.id   AF-A0A1N6LXJ6-F1
#
_cell.length_a   1.000
_cell.length_b   1.000
_cell.length_c   1.000
_cell.angle_alpha   90.00
_cell.angle_beta   90.00
_cell.angle_gamma   90.00
#
_symmetry.space_group_name_H-M   'P 1'
#
loop_
_entity.id
_entity.type
_entity.pdbx_description
1 polymer ?
#
loop_
_entity_poly.entity_id
_entity_poly.type
_entity_poly.pdbx_seq_one_letter_code
_entity_poly.pdbx_strand_id
1 'polypeptide(L)'
;MAYKIKIYMTINYITNRSANNNRHLPLITLLSIMFCTVPLAYCHICMEFNKICPVNFRTNRLHKISFVYNHSKSSILQIITMVDTKKPRLTKSYNQISNELTNYSTNNCNKPFNIPYFAISEIKIQFTDKENQLIDFLKGCLAHYKIETVLRIAGGWVRDKILGYNCNDIDIALSNMTGVEFANLLSEYNMKHSGRSIGFGVIEKRPEHSKHLETVALQIGGLQVDFVNLRHDSYTSDDNRIPEIRIGTEKEDAYRRDFTVNSLFYNINTGQLEDFTGMGLDDLRNGIIRTPLDPVVTFLDDPLRIVRAIRFATRFGFQLTDQIIDASSKSEITNAFMKKVTRSRLSNEIYNILVKSDQPQSFHLLNKFNLLPWLAELPKGVNYTIDISNLTHSNQWISKGIKYMYIGKQLSTNSRNKLPFATISNEIIDSFYIALFVKPISTIQYYNKIKPIDLTDYVIKESLKLRKRHYIQSKELNANSLLFKTYIDDIDSLDKVERGELGYMIRTCGKYWKESFFINFITYIYDNSKNNDYQSLLNNIDNYADKHIKLYNKIIDMGLDKAHEIQPKLKGDDIKKLLPKITCGTVFKEVIISHIKYLLQNPNCTIDEACNYLKNEYKYFV
;
A
#
# COMPACT_ATOMS: atom_id res chain seq x y z
N MET A 1 7.86 1.62 43.12
CA MET A 1 8.53 1.01 44.29
C MET A 1 7.96 -0.39 44.63
N ALA A 2 6.63 -0.58 44.69
CA ALA A 2 6.00 -1.87 44.98
C ALA A 2 6.35 -3.02 43.99
N TYR A 3 6.54 -2.71 42.70
CA TYR A 3 6.97 -3.70 41.69
C TYR A 3 8.40 -4.18 41.90
N LYS A 4 9.31 -3.31 42.36
CA LYS A 4 10.70 -3.67 42.69
C LYS A 4 10.78 -4.60 43.89
N ILE A 5 9.94 -4.38 44.91
CA ILE A 5 9.88 -5.23 46.12
C ILE A 5 9.33 -6.62 45.79
N LYS A 6 8.29 -6.73 44.93
CA LYS A 6 7.75 -8.02 44.48
C LYS A 6 8.77 -8.83 43.68
N ILE A 7 9.53 -8.19 42.80
CA ILE A 7 10.59 -8.87 42.04
C ILE A 7 11.73 -9.32 42.98
N TYR A 8 12.16 -8.46 43.90
CA TYR A 8 13.21 -8.80 44.87
C TYR A 8 12.82 -9.95 45.81
N MET A 9 11.57 -9.98 46.29
CA MET A 9 11.05 -11.09 47.10
C MET A 9 10.90 -12.38 46.30
N THR A 10 10.51 -12.30 45.02
CA THR A 10 10.42 -13.46 44.13
C THR A 10 11.79 -14.04 43.81
N ILE A 11 12.80 -13.18 43.62
CA ILE A 11 14.19 -13.58 43.42
C ILE A 11 14.72 -14.28 44.68
N ASN A 12 14.55 -13.69 45.86
CA ASN A 12 14.98 -14.30 47.13
C ASN A 12 14.26 -15.61 47.45
N TYR A 13 12.99 -15.74 47.07
CA TYR A 13 12.23 -16.97 47.25
C TYR A 13 12.74 -18.10 46.35
N ILE A 14 13.17 -17.79 45.12
CA ILE A 14 13.66 -18.77 44.15
C ILE A 14 15.12 -19.16 44.43
N THR A 15 15.97 -18.22 44.82
CA THR A 15 17.38 -18.50 45.17
C THR A 15 17.49 -19.35 46.44
N ASN A 16 16.70 -19.07 47.48
CA ASN A 16 16.70 -19.88 48.70
C ASN A 16 16.13 -21.29 48.51
N ARG A 17 15.24 -21.50 47.52
CA ARG A 17 14.72 -22.84 47.20
C ARG A 17 15.67 -23.66 46.33
N SER A 18 16.52 -23.00 45.55
CA SER A 18 17.59 -23.61 44.75
C SER A 18 18.75 -24.12 45.63
N ALA A 19 19.04 -23.44 46.74
CA ALA A 19 20.10 -23.86 47.68
C ALA A 19 19.76 -25.14 48.47
N ASN A 20 18.47 -25.44 48.68
CA ASN A 20 18.03 -26.59 49.49
C ASN A 20 17.72 -27.87 48.70
N ASN A 21 17.76 -27.82 47.38
CA ASN A 21 17.56 -29.00 46.54
C ASN A 21 18.67 -29.01 45.50
N ASN A 22 19.64 -29.92 45.64
CA ASN A 22 20.76 -30.17 44.71
C ASN A 22 20.29 -30.47 43.27
N ARG A 23 19.74 -29.46 42.60
CA ARG A 23 19.33 -29.45 41.19
C ARG A 23 19.79 -28.12 40.63
N HIS A 24 20.94 -28.13 39.98
CA HIS A 24 21.39 -27.04 39.13
C HIS A 24 20.40 -26.87 37.97
N LEU A 25 19.42 -25.98 38.14
CA LEU A 25 18.76 -25.37 36.99
C LEU A 25 19.78 -24.40 36.36
N PRO A 26 20.05 -24.45 35.04
CA PRO A 26 21.10 -23.60 34.47
C PRO A 26 20.72 -22.13 34.67
N LEU A 27 21.59 -21.37 35.32
CA LEU A 27 21.47 -19.92 35.52
C LEU A 27 21.08 -19.16 34.22
N ILE A 28 21.44 -19.74 33.07
CA ILE A 28 21.15 -19.29 31.71
C ILE A 28 19.63 -19.21 31.45
N THR A 29 18.82 -20.15 31.95
CA THR A 29 17.37 -20.14 31.71
C THR A 29 16.67 -19.02 32.50
N LEU A 30 17.16 -18.72 33.71
CA LEU A 30 16.65 -17.60 34.51
C LEU A 30 17.06 -16.24 33.91
N LEU A 31 18.31 -16.13 33.43
CA LEU A 31 18.79 -14.94 32.72
C LEU A 31 17.98 -14.69 31.44
N SER A 32 17.64 -15.75 30.70
CA SER A 32 16.82 -15.66 29.47
C SER A 32 15.43 -15.07 29.73
N ILE A 33 14.79 -15.46 30.84
CA ILE A 33 13.46 -14.95 31.22
C ILE A 33 13.55 -13.49 31.70
N MET A 34 14.63 -13.12 32.40
CA MET A 34 14.87 -11.74 32.84
C MET A 34 15.15 -10.79 31.66
N PHE A 35 15.89 -11.22 30.64
CA PHE A 35 16.22 -10.39 29.47
C PHE A 35 15.06 -10.21 28.49
N CYS A 36 14.05 -11.09 28.50
CA CYS A 36 12.91 -10.99 27.60
C CYS A 36 11.78 -10.07 28.09
N THR A 37 11.79 -9.59 29.35
CA THR A 37 10.62 -8.90 29.93
C THR A 37 10.81 -7.42 30.32
N VAL A 38 12.04 -6.87 30.35
CA VAL A 38 12.23 -5.43 30.66
C VAL A 38 13.45 -4.85 29.93
N PRO A 39 13.29 -4.03 28.86
CA PRO A 39 14.43 -3.45 28.13
C PRO A 39 15.19 -2.36 28.90
N LEU A 40 14.59 -1.76 29.94
CA LEU A 40 15.10 -0.58 30.64
C LEU A 40 16.12 -0.86 31.77
N ALA A 41 16.46 -2.12 32.06
CA ALA A 41 17.32 -2.48 33.20
C ALA A 41 18.78 -2.81 32.83
N TYR A 42 19.21 -2.48 31.60
CA TYR A 42 20.50 -2.93 31.07
C TYR A 42 21.72 -2.23 31.71
N CYS A 43 21.59 -1.00 32.20
CA CYS A 43 22.75 -0.23 32.65
C CYS A 43 23.10 -0.42 34.15
N HIS A 44 22.10 -0.61 35.02
CA HIS A 44 22.35 -0.69 36.47
C HIS A 44 22.66 -2.11 36.98
N ILE A 45 22.09 -3.14 36.36
CA ILE A 45 22.31 -4.53 36.80
C ILE A 45 23.72 -5.00 36.44
N CYS A 46 24.24 -4.60 35.28
CA CYS A 46 25.60 -4.93 34.85
C CYS A 46 26.68 -4.32 35.75
N MET A 47 26.45 -3.13 36.33
CA MET A 47 27.40 -2.50 37.25
C MET A 47 27.45 -3.19 38.63
N GLU A 48 26.32 -3.69 39.12
CA GLU A 48 26.27 -4.43 40.40
C GLU A 48 26.74 -5.88 40.26
N PHE A 49 26.52 -6.52 39.10
CA PHE A 49 26.99 -7.90 38.87
C PHE A 49 28.54 -8.00 38.84
N ASN A 50 29.23 -6.96 38.36
CA ASN A 50 30.69 -6.88 38.37
C ASN A 50 31.31 -6.75 39.78
N LYS A 51 30.51 -6.42 40.80
CA LYS A 51 30.97 -6.40 42.20
C LYS A 51 30.86 -7.76 42.90
N ILE A 52 30.06 -8.69 42.35
CA ILE A 52 29.68 -9.95 43.04
C ILE A 52 30.45 -11.17 42.51
N CYS A 53 31.04 -11.11 41.30
CA CYS A 53 31.81 -12.22 40.74
C CYS A 53 32.99 -11.73 39.87
N PRO A 54 34.24 -11.70 40.39
CA PRO A 54 35.40 -11.36 39.58
C PRO A 54 35.89 -12.62 38.86
N VAL A 55 35.44 -12.86 37.63
CA VAL A 55 35.98 -13.95 36.81
C VAL A 55 36.74 -13.38 35.62
N ASN A 56 38.07 -13.57 35.67
CA ASN A 56 39.04 -13.21 34.63
C ASN A 56 38.70 -13.87 33.29
N PHE A 57 38.10 -13.12 32.36
CA PHE A 57 38.16 -13.46 30.94
C PHE A 57 39.33 -12.69 30.30
N ARG A 58 40.36 -13.44 29.89
CA ARG A 58 41.48 -12.92 29.09
C ARG A 58 40.94 -12.21 27.85
N THR A 59 41.21 -10.93 27.80
CA THR A 59 41.04 -10.03 26.65
C THR A 59 41.93 -10.51 25.51
N ASN A 60 41.33 -11.07 24.46
CA ASN A 60 41.82 -11.02 23.07
C ASN A 60 40.90 -11.84 22.15
N ARG A 61 39.75 -11.26 21.82
CA ARG A 61 38.90 -11.47 20.61
C ARG A 61 37.49 -10.91 20.86
N LEU A 62 37.38 -9.60 21.02
CA LEU A 62 36.11 -8.87 21.05
C LEU A 62 36.06 -7.72 20.02
N HIS A 63 36.84 -7.84 18.94
CA HIS A 63 36.57 -7.16 17.69
C HIS A 63 36.28 -8.23 16.64
N LYS A 64 35.10 -8.15 15.99
CA LYS A 64 34.47 -9.16 15.11
C LYS A 64 33.67 -10.25 15.82
N ILE A 65 32.59 -9.86 16.48
CA ILE A 65 31.39 -10.70 16.55
C ILE A 65 30.18 -9.81 16.25
N SER A 66 29.83 -9.69 14.97
CA SER A 66 28.51 -9.29 14.51
C SER A 66 27.60 -10.52 14.58
N PHE A 67 26.94 -10.77 15.73
CA PHE A 67 25.91 -11.80 15.79
C PHE A 67 24.60 -11.26 15.25
N VAL A 68 24.32 -11.62 14.00
CA VAL A 68 22.97 -11.71 13.43
C VAL A 68 22.19 -12.71 14.29
N TYR A 69 21.33 -12.25 15.19
CA TYR A 69 20.43 -13.12 15.93
C TYR A 69 19.18 -13.40 15.09
N ASN A 70 19.30 -14.43 14.26
CA ASN A 70 18.17 -15.18 13.69
C ASN A 70 17.77 -16.27 14.69
N HIS A 71 16.71 -16.04 15.48
CA HIS A 71 15.96 -17.16 16.04
C HIS A 71 14.54 -17.16 15.48
N SER A 72 14.21 -18.23 14.79
CA SER A 72 12.84 -18.57 14.39
C SER A 72 12.01 -18.82 15.65
N LYS A 73 10.77 -18.29 15.66
CA LYS A 73 9.77 -18.50 16.75
C LYS A 73 9.54 -19.98 17.14
N SER A 74 9.97 -20.93 16.31
CA SER A 74 9.90 -22.37 16.55
C SER A 74 10.62 -22.81 17.84
N SER A 75 11.78 -22.23 18.17
CA SER A 75 12.56 -22.65 19.35
C SER A 75 11.95 -22.14 20.67
N ILE A 76 11.26 -21.00 20.65
CA ILE A 76 10.59 -20.41 21.82
C ILE A 76 9.28 -21.16 22.11
N LEU A 77 8.56 -21.61 21.07
CA LEU A 77 7.32 -22.36 21.22
C LEU A 77 7.55 -23.76 21.83
N GLN A 78 8.70 -24.38 21.57
CA GLN A 78 9.10 -25.65 22.19
C GLN A 78 9.45 -25.51 23.68
N ILE A 79 9.95 -24.35 24.12
CA ILE A 79 10.28 -24.12 25.54
C ILE A 79 9.02 -23.84 26.36
N ILE A 80 8.02 -23.16 25.78
CA ILE A 80 6.75 -22.85 26.47
C ILE A 80 5.85 -24.09 26.59
N THR A 81 5.93 -25.04 25.67
CA THR A 81 5.14 -26.29 25.72
C THR A 81 5.59 -27.28 26.79
N MET A 82 6.74 -27.09 27.45
CA MET A 82 7.16 -27.95 28.57
C MET A 82 6.60 -27.52 29.94
N VAL A 83 5.95 -26.35 30.07
CA VAL A 83 5.62 -25.77 31.39
C VAL A 83 4.16 -25.94 31.83
N ASP A 84 3.22 -26.30 30.96
CA ASP A 84 1.80 -26.22 31.33
C ASP A 84 1.02 -27.54 31.24
N THR A 85 1.18 -28.39 32.26
CA THR A 85 0.37 -29.62 32.44
C THR A 85 -0.68 -29.53 33.56
N LYS A 86 -1.07 -28.33 34.01
CA LYS A 86 -2.08 -28.20 35.08
C LYS A 86 -3.06 -27.04 34.89
N LYS A 87 -3.93 -27.11 33.87
CA LYS A 87 -5.37 -26.70 33.90
C LYS A 87 -6.02 -26.75 32.49
N PRO A 88 -6.98 -27.66 32.21
CA PRO A 88 -7.50 -27.89 30.84
C PRO A 88 -8.63 -26.94 30.37
N ARG A 89 -9.03 -25.92 31.15
CA ARG A 89 -10.23 -25.11 30.85
C ARG A 89 -9.95 -23.70 30.27
N LEU A 90 -8.70 -23.24 30.23
CA LEU A 90 -8.32 -21.93 29.65
C LEU A 90 -7.63 -22.03 28.27
N THR A 91 -7.18 -23.22 27.89
CA THR A 91 -6.39 -23.48 26.67
C THR A 91 -7.21 -23.46 25.37
N LYS A 92 -8.54 -23.68 25.41
CA LYS A 92 -9.39 -23.64 24.20
C LYS A 92 -9.68 -22.22 23.71
N SER A 93 -9.86 -21.24 24.61
CA SER A 93 -10.12 -19.85 24.22
C SER A 93 -8.84 -19.11 23.81
N TYR A 94 -7.70 -19.43 24.43
CA TYR A 94 -6.42 -18.79 24.12
C TYR A 94 -5.78 -19.32 22.83
N ASN A 95 -5.94 -20.60 22.48
CA ASN A 95 -5.41 -21.14 21.22
C ASN A 95 -6.19 -20.66 19.98
N GLN A 96 -7.48 -20.32 20.12
CA GLN A 96 -8.25 -19.69 19.03
C GLN A 96 -7.77 -18.24 18.79
N ILE A 97 -7.63 -17.45 19.86
CA ILE A 97 -7.20 -16.04 19.78
C ILE A 97 -5.72 -15.93 19.41
N SER A 98 -4.87 -16.81 19.94
CA SER A 98 -3.44 -16.87 19.61
C SER A 98 -3.23 -17.25 18.15
N ASN A 99 -3.96 -18.24 17.61
CA ASN A 99 -3.83 -18.62 16.21
C ASN A 99 -4.32 -17.50 15.26
N GLU A 100 -5.32 -16.72 15.64
CA GLU A 100 -5.76 -15.55 14.88
C GLU A 100 -4.75 -14.39 14.92
N LEU A 101 -4.04 -14.20 16.05
CA LEU A 101 -3.04 -13.14 16.21
C LEU A 101 -1.64 -13.50 15.64
N THR A 102 -1.22 -14.77 15.70
CA THR A 102 0.06 -15.19 15.08
C THR A 102 0.02 -15.22 13.56
N ASN A 103 -1.16 -15.35 12.95
CA ASN A 103 -1.30 -15.43 11.49
C ASN A 103 -1.18 -14.09 10.75
N TYR A 104 -1.10 -12.96 11.46
CA TYR A 104 -0.97 -11.63 10.84
C TYR A 104 0.41 -10.97 10.97
N SER A 105 1.34 -11.54 11.74
CA SER A 105 2.61 -10.86 12.06
C SER A 105 3.87 -11.48 11.46
N THR A 106 3.80 -12.63 10.79
CA THR A 106 5.01 -13.23 10.21
C THR A 106 4.71 -13.93 8.89
N ASN A 107 4.92 -13.21 7.78
CA ASN A 107 5.78 -13.64 6.67
C ASN A 107 5.77 -12.61 5.52
N ASN A 108 6.97 -12.09 5.23
CA ASN A 108 7.38 -11.40 4.01
C ASN A 108 6.74 -10.04 3.69
N CYS A 109 7.07 -9.05 4.53
CA CYS A 109 7.38 -7.70 4.05
C CYS A 109 8.89 -7.49 4.23
N ASN A 110 9.69 -7.80 3.22
CA ASN A 110 11.13 -7.49 3.22
C ASN A 110 11.46 -6.56 2.05
N LYS A 111 11.26 -5.25 2.23
CA LYS A 111 12.30 -4.50 2.94
C LYS A 111 11.77 -4.25 4.35
N PRO A 112 12.48 -4.62 5.43
CA PRO A 112 12.26 -3.90 6.66
C PRO A 112 12.58 -2.45 6.31
N PHE A 113 11.58 -1.56 6.35
CA PHE A 113 11.93 -0.18 6.64
C PHE A 113 12.60 -0.26 8.00
N ASN A 114 13.94 -0.19 8.00
CA ASN A 114 14.69 0.12 9.20
C ASN A 114 14.16 1.47 9.63
N ILE A 115 13.09 1.50 10.43
CA ILE A 115 12.81 2.63 11.29
C ILE A 115 14.00 2.59 12.24
N PRO A 116 14.98 3.49 12.09
CA PRO A 116 16.13 3.41 12.94
C PRO A 116 15.60 3.73 14.34
N TYR A 117 15.94 2.89 15.30
CA TYR A 117 15.59 3.14 16.69
C TYR A 117 16.40 4.35 17.15
N PHE A 118 15.84 5.55 16.96
CA PHE A 118 16.47 6.80 17.35
C PHE A 118 15.97 7.22 18.74
N ALA A 119 16.89 7.56 19.64
CA ALA A 119 16.53 8.25 20.87
C ALA A 119 15.92 9.63 20.53
N ILE A 120 14.90 10.09 21.27
CA ILE A 120 14.25 11.41 21.03
C ILE A 120 15.30 12.54 21.03
N SER A 121 16.36 12.39 21.84
CA SER A 121 17.47 13.34 21.94
C SER A 121 18.38 13.42 20.71
N GLU A 122 18.20 12.55 19.70
CA GLU A 122 19.06 12.47 18.51
C GLU A 122 18.35 12.78 17.19
N ILE A 123 17.04 13.06 17.20
CA ILE A 123 16.30 13.36 15.97
C ILE A 123 16.68 14.75 15.47
N LYS A 124 17.65 14.83 14.56
CA LYS A 124 17.99 16.04 13.81
C LYS A 124 17.35 15.99 12.44
N ILE A 125 16.49 16.97 12.14
CA ILE A 125 15.94 17.13 10.80
C ILE A 125 17.07 17.53 9.86
N GLN A 126 17.19 16.80 8.75
CA GLN A 126 18.08 17.16 7.65
C GLN A 126 17.29 17.91 6.56
N PHE A 127 17.71 19.14 6.31
CA PHE A 127 17.16 20.00 5.27
C PHE A 127 17.94 19.84 3.97
N THR A 128 17.22 19.89 2.86
CA THR A 128 17.81 20.09 1.54
C THR A 128 18.25 21.55 1.38
N ASP A 129 19.10 21.83 0.40
CA ASP A 129 19.56 23.20 0.11
C ASP A 129 18.39 24.15 -0.16
N LYS A 130 17.35 23.69 -0.87
CA LYS A 130 16.14 24.48 -1.14
C LYS A 130 15.35 24.78 0.13
N GLU A 131 15.25 23.83 1.05
CA GLU A 131 14.56 24.03 2.32
C GLU A 131 15.34 24.96 3.26
N ASN A 132 16.68 24.85 3.28
CA ASN A 132 17.53 25.80 4.00
C ASN A 132 17.33 27.23 3.45
N GLN A 133 17.38 27.40 2.13
CA GLN A 133 17.11 28.69 1.48
C GLN A 133 15.72 29.23 1.82
N LEU A 134 14.69 28.38 1.81
CA LEU A 134 13.34 28.76 2.22
C LEU A 134 13.32 29.23 3.68
N ILE A 135 13.89 28.45 4.60
CA ILE A 135 13.92 28.78 6.03
C ILE A 135 14.66 30.10 6.29
N ASP A 136 15.82 30.29 5.65
CA ASP A 136 16.60 31.51 5.78
C ASP A 136 15.84 32.72 5.23
N PHE A 137 15.16 32.55 4.09
CA PHE A 137 14.30 33.59 3.50
C PHE A 137 13.14 33.98 4.44
N LEU A 138 12.46 32.99 5.02
CA LEU A 138 11.37 33.23 5.98
C LEU A 138 11.87 33.94 7.25
N LYS A 139 12.99 33.48 7.82
CA LYS A 139 13.62 34.10 9.00
C LYS A 139 14.08 35.53 8.70
N GLY A 140 14.67 35.76 7.52
CA GLY A 140 15.08 37.08 7.06
C GLY A 140 13.90 38.06 7.00
N CYS A 141 12.76 37.62 6.47
CA CYS A 141 11.53 38.43 6.44
C CYS A 141 11.04 38.79 7.85
N LEU A 142 10.94 37.81 8.76
CA LEU A 142 10.54 38.06 10.16
C LEU A 142 11.46 39.07 10.83
N ALA A 143 12.77 38.92 10.68
CA ALA A 143 13.77 39.80 11.28
C ALA A 143 13.71 41.23 10.71
N HIS A 144 13.55 41.37 9.39
CA HIS A 144 13.50 42.67 8.72
C HIS A 144 12.30 43.50 9.17
N TYR A 145 11.13 42.88 9.25
CA TYR A 145 9.89 43.55 9.64
C TYR A 145 9.58 43.48 11.14
N LYS A 146 10.46 42.85 11.94
CA LYS A 146 10.28 42.62 13.39
C LYS A 146 8.94 41.96 13.73
N ILE A 147 8.57 40.94 12.95
CA ILE A 147 7.31 40.20 13.09
C ILE A 147 7.48 39.18 14.22
N GLU A 148 6.59 39.20 15.22
CA GLU A 148 6.63 38.29 16.37
C GLU A 148 5.97 36.92 16.13
N THR A 149 5.38 36.71 14.95
CA THR A 149 4.75 35.46 14.56
C THR A 149 5.72 34.27 14.63
N VAL A 150 5.28 33.19 15.29
CA VAL A 150 5.97 31.90 15.25
C VAL A 150 5.51 31.10 14.03
N LEU A 151 6.49 30.68 13.21
CA LEU A 151 6.30 29.87 12.02
C LEU A 151 6.61 28.41 12.33
N ARG A 152 5.69 27.51 11.97
CA ARG A 152 5.86 26.07 12.18
C ARG A 152 5.58 25.29 10.92
N ILE A 153 6.50 24.43 10.50
CA ILE A 153 6.18 23.42 9.49
C ILE A 153 5.35 22.34 10.19
N ALA A 154 4.18 21.99 9.64
CA ALA A 154 3.24 21.11 10.31
C ALA A 154 3.02 19.78 9.56
N GLY A 155 2.74 18.73 10.32
CA GLY A 155 2.16 17.49 9.84
C GLY A 155 3.03 16.64 8.92
N GLY A 156 2.57 16.43 7.69
CA GLY A 156 3.09 15.38 6.80
C GLY A 156 4.57 15.55 6.48
N TRP A 157 5.03 16.79 6.29
CA TRP A 157 6.43 17.09 6.04
C TRP A 157 7.31 16.68 7.24
N VAL A 158 6.90 16.99 8.47
CA VAL A 158 7.66 16.68 9.69
C VAL A 158 7.82 15.17 9.86
N ARG A 159 6.71 14.43 9.74
CA ARG A 159 6.71 12.96 9.77
C ARG A 159 7.65 12.38 8.73
N ASP A 160 7.51 12.82 7.47
CA ASP A 160 8.26 12.26 6.35
C ASP A 160 9.75 12.56 6.50
N LYS A 161 10.13 13.75 6.98
CA LYS A 161 11.51 14.10 7.29
C LYS A 161 12.14 13.25 8.39
N ILE A 162 11.41 12.99 9.47
CA ILE A 162 11.90 12.11 10.56
C ILE A 162 12.10 10.68 10.05
N LEU A 163 11.25 10.22 9.12
CA LEU A 163 11.38 8.91 8.47
C LEU A 163 12.43 8.87 7.35
N GLY A 164 13.12 9.98 7.06
CA GLY A 164 14.15 10.06 6.02
C GLY A 164 13.63 10.23 4.60
N TYR A 165 12.37 10.64 4.42
CA TYR A 165 11.79 10.97 3.12
C TYR A 165 11.84 12.48 2.86
N ASN A 166 11.94 12.85 1.58
CA ASN A 166 11.76 14.23 1.14
C ASN A 166 10.29 14.50 0.82
N CYS A 167 9.82 15.70 1.14
CA CYS A 167 8.46 16.15 0.86
C CYS A 167 8.53 17.58 0.29
N ASN A 168 7.91 17.78 -0.88
CA ASN A 168 7.92 19.09 -1.57
C ASN A 168 6.71 19.95 -1.20
N ASP A 169 5.69 19.35 -0.57
CA ASP A 169 4.50 20.03 -0.06
C ASP A 169 4.76 20.42 1.40
N ILE A 170 4.85 21.73 1.67
CA ILE A 170 5.22 22.28 2.97
C ILE A 170 4.06 23.12 3.51
N ASP A 171 3.43 22.66 4.59
CA ASP A 171 2.40 23.42 5.31
C ASP A 171 3.04 24.23 6.43
N ILE A 172 3.02 25.57 6.32
CA ILE A 172 3.53 26.49 7.34
C ILE A 172 2.38 27.09 8.14
N ALA A 173 2.28 26.68 9.41
CA ALA A 173 1.33 27.21 10.37
C ALA A 173 1.82 28.52 10.99
N LEU A 174 0.94 29.53 10.98
CA LEU A 174 1.12 30.87 11.53
C LEU A 174 0.33 31.04 12.83
N SER A 175 0.94 31.66 13.83
CA SER A 175 0.37 31.73 15.20
C SER A 175 -0.63 32.86 15.40
N ASN A 176 -0.37 34.05 14.86
CA ASN A 176 -1.11 35.28 15.17
C ASN A 176 -1.32 36.19 13.95
N MET A 177 -1.12 35.69 12.72
CA MET A 177 -1.37 36.44 11.49
C MET A 177 -1.89 35.54 10.38
N THR A 178 -2.61 36.09 9.40
CA THR A 178 -3.18 35.32 8.29
C THR A 178 -2.13 34.95 7.23
N GLY A 179 -2.42 33.90 6.45
CA GLY A 179 -1.56 33.49 5.34
C GLY A 179 -1.40 34.58 4.28
N VAL A 180 -2.45 35.37 4.02
CA VAL A 180 -2.43 36.48 3.05
C VAL A 180 -1.57 37.64 3.53
N GLU A 181 -1.73 38.06 4.79
CA GLU A 181 -0.89 39.13 5.36
C GLU A 181 0.59 38.75 5.30
N PHE A 182 0.93 37.51 5.68
CA PHE A 182 2.32 37.06 5.65
C PHE A 182 2.86 36.93 4.22
N ALA A 183 2.05 36.43 3.27
CA ALA A 183 2.44 36.35 1.87
C ALA A 183 2.74 37.73 1.25
N ASN A 184 1.96 38.76 1.59
CA ASN A 184 2.22 40.13 1.12
C ASN A 184 3.56 40.65 1.64
N LEU A 185 3.85 40.44 2.93
CA LEU A 185 5.13 40.83 3.53
C LEU A 185 6.32 40.09 2.90
N LEU A 186 6.17 38.79 2.61
CA LEU A 186 7.20 38.01 1.90
C LEU A 186 7.45 38.55 0.49
N SER A 187 6.40 38.94 -0.23
CA SER A 187 6.52 39.54 -1.57
C SER A 187 7.29 40.86 -1.52
N GLU A 188 6.94 41.75 -0.59
CA GLU A 188 7.66 43.01 -0.40
C GLU A 188 9.13 42.81 0.02
N TYR A 189 9.38 41.88 0.96
CA TYR A 189 10.73 41.55 1.41
C TYR A 189 11.60 41.09 0.23
N ASN A 190 11.05 40.19 -0.60
CA ASN A 190 11.75 39.69 -1.78
C ASN A 190 12.06 40.80 -2.81
N MET A 191 11.11 41.69 -3.08
CA MET A 191 11.33 42.81 -4.00
C MET A 191 12.49 43.69 -3.55
N LYS A 192 12.61 43.95 -2.24
CA LYS A 192 13.66 44.80 -1.67
C LYS A 192 15.06 44.16 -1.69
N HIS A 193 15.17 42.85 -1.56
CA HIS A 193 16.47 42.17 -1.35
C HIS A 193 16.99 41.44 -2.59
N SER A 194 16.10 40.90 -3.43
CA SER A 194 16.48 40.04 -4.55
C SER A 194 16.48 40.78 -5.89
N GLY A 195 15.81 41.93 -5.98
CA GLY A 195 15.61 42.70 -7.22
C GLY A 195 14.89 41.95 -8.35
N ARG A 196 14.41 40.73 -8.07
CA ARG A 196 13.70 39.85 -9.00
C ARG A 196 12.41 39.37 -8.35
N SER A 197 11.33 39.33 -9.12
CA SER A 197 10.15 38.54 -8.76
C SER A 197 10.57 37.07 -8.78
N ILE A 198 10.77 36.46 -7.61
CA ILE A 198 10.66 34.99 -7.51
C ILE A 198 9.24 34.67 -7.96
N GLY A 199 9.04 33.62 -8.75
CA GLY A 199 7.73 33.26 -9.30
C GLY A 199 6.69 33.02 -8.20
N PHE A 200 6.10 34.10 -7.66
CA PHE A 200 4.91 34.10 -6.84
C PHE A 200 3.75 33.75 -7.77
N GLY A 201 3.67 32.49 -8.16
CA GLY A 201 2.41 31.92 -8.59
C GLY A 201 1.52 31.89 -7.35
N VAL A 202 0.79 32.98 -7.08
CA VAL A 202 -0.30 32.97 -6.10
C VAL A 202 -1.38 32.07 -6.70
N ILE A 203 -1.39 30.81 -6.29
CA ILE A 203 -2.42 29.87 -6.72
C ILE A 203 -3.56 29.96 -5.71
N GLU A 204 -4.70 30.45 -6.21
CA GLU A 204 -6.04 30.50 -5.61
C GLU A 204 -6.14 30.67 -4.09
N LYS A 205 -6.65 31.84 -3.67
CA LYS A 205 -7.44 31.91 -2.42
C LYS A 205 -8.51 30.83 -2.53
N ARG A 206 -8.51 29.83 -1.64
CA ARG A 206 -9.59 28.82 -1.52
C ARG A 206 -10.57 29.28 -0.45
N PRO A 207 -11.64 30.04 -0.79
CA PRO A 207 -12.53 30.63 0.19
C PRO A 207 -13.66 29.66 0.59
N GLU A 208 -13.72 28.47 -0.03
CA GLU A 208 -14.90 27.61 -0.01
C GLU A 208 -15.23 26.97 1.35
N HIS A 209 -14.35 27.05 2.35
CA HIS A 209 -14.59 26.41 3.65
C HIS A 209 -14.49 27.34 4.88
N SER A 210 -14.09 28.61 4.71
CA SER A 210 -14.16 29.63 5.78
C SER A 210 -13.80 31.00 5.24
N LYS A 211 -14.71 31.98 5.36
CA LYS A 211 -14.44 33.39 5.06
C LYS A 211 -13.39 34.01 6.01
N HIS A 212 -13.07 33.36 7.13
CA HIS A 212 -12.17 33.86 8.19
C HIS A 212 -10.81 33.14 8.26
N LEU A 213 -10.52 32.18 7.37
CA LEU A 213 -9.24 31.48 7.31
C LEU A 213 -8.67 31.54 5.89
N GLU A 214 -8.03 32.66 5.58
CA GLU A 214 -7.35 32.80 4.30
C GLU A 214 -6.08 31.94 4.28
N THR A 215 -6.12 30.85 3.50
CA THR A 215 -4.94 30.04 3.17
C THR A 215 -4.34 30.55 1.86
N VAL A 216 -3.01 30.60 1.77
CA VAL A 216 -2.29 30.99 0.55
C VAL A 216 -1.27 29.92 0.19
N ALA A 217 -1.33 29.45 -1.05
CA ALA A 217 -0.32 28.57 -1.65
C ALA A 217 0.65 29.41 -2.50
N LEU A 218 1.95 29.31 -2.23
CA LEU A 218 3.02 29.99 -2.95
C LEU A 218 4.03 28.98 -3.49
N GLN A 219 4.66 29.33 -4.62
CA GLN A 219 5.83 28.62 -5.12
C GLN A 219 7.11 29.39 -4.78
N ILE A 220 7.92 28.88 -3.84
CA ILE A 220 9.13 29.56 -3.35
C ILE A 220 10.34 28.65 -3.57
N GLY A 221 11.32 29.09 -4.36
CA GLY A 221 12.53 28.28 -4.63
C GLY A 221 12.24 26.94 -5.32
N GLY A 222 11.10 26.82 -6.00
CA GLY A 222 10.62 25.56 -6.59
C GLY A 222 9.99 24.59 -5.59
N LEU A 223 9.72 25.02 -4.35
CA LEU A 223 8.92 24.30 -3.35
C LEU A 223 7.49 24.85 -3.34
N GLN A 224 6.51 23.99 -3.08
CA GLN A 224 5.12 24.39 -2.87
C GLN A 224 4.90 24.61 -1.37
N VAL A 225 4.53 25.83 -1.01
CA VAL A 225 4.43 26.26 0.39
C VAL A 225 3.04 26.81 0.65
N ASP A 226 2.31 26.17 1.55
CA ASP A 226 0.97 26.56 1.97
C ASP A 226 1.04 27.25 3.33
N PHE A 227 0.67 28.53 3.39
CA PHE A 227 0.57 29.29 4.64
C PHE A 227 -0.84 29.15 5.22
N VAL A 228 -0.91 28.55 6.40
CA VAL A 228 -2.15 28.25 7.10
C VAL A 228 -2.14 28.84 8.50
N ASN A 229 -3.29 29.23 9.03
CA ASN A 229 -3.42 29.52 10.45
C ASN A 229 -3.52 28.23 11.26
N LEU A 230 -3.04 28.27 12.51
CA LEU A 230 -3.46 27.33 13.53
C LEU A 230 -4.99 27.39 13.66
N ARG A 231 -5.64 26.23 13.68
CA ARG A 231 -7.11 26.18 13.68
C ARG A 231 -7.63 25.51 14.93
N HIS A 232 -8.75 26.02 15.40
CA HIS A 232 -9.64 25.34 16.32
C HIS A 232 -10.96 25.11 15.58
N ASP A 233 -11.37 23.86 15.47
CA ASP A 233 -12.61 23.45 14.84
C ASP A 233 -13.64 23.19 15.95
N SER A 234 -14.75 23.93 15.98
CA SER A 234 -15.90 23.64 16.85
C SER A 234 -17.11 23.21 16.02
N TYR A 235 -17.65 22.03 16.33
CA TYR A 235 -18.84 21.50 15.67
C TYR A 235 -20.09 21.85 16.50
N THR A 236 -20.92 22.76 16.00
CA THR A 236 -22.09 23.28 16.73
C THR A 236 -23.36 22.39 16.62
N SER A 237 -23.38 21.39 15.74
CA SER A 237 -24.44 20.36 15.69
C SER A 237 -24.06 19.13 14.85
N ASP A 238 -24.74 18.00 15.08
CA ASP A 238 -24.53 16.72 14.37
C ASP A 238 -24.71 16.80 12.83
N ASP A 239 -25.44 17.82 12.35
CA ASP A 239 -25.77 18.03 10.93
C ASP A 239 -24.81 19.02 10.22
N ASN A 240 -24.04 19.80 10.97
CA ASN A 240 -23.13 20.79 10.38
C ASN A 240 -21.81 20.13 9.95
N ARG A 241 -21.66 19.93 8.64
CA ARG A 241 -20.46 19.31 8.03
C ARG A 241 -19.23 20.22 8.03
N ILE A 242 -19.44 21.51 8.23
CA ILE A 242 -18.40 22.53 8.22
C ILE A 242 -18.26 23.01 9.67
N PRO A 243 -17.11 22.80 10.32
CA PRO A 243 -16.89 23.34 11.65
C PRO A 243 -16.90 24.86 11.62
N GLU A 244 -17.32 25.49 12.71
CA GLU A 244 -16.98 26.89 12.96
C GLU A 244 -15.48 26.96 13.24
N ILE A 245 -14.77 27.74 12.44
CA ILE A 245 -13.31 27.77 12.50
C ILE A 245 -12.82 29.12 13.00
N ARG A 246 -12.00 29.08 14.05
CA ARG A 246 -11.28 30.24 14.59
C ARG A 246 -9.77 29.97 14.63
N ILE A 247 -8.99 31.04 14.80
CA ILE A 247 -7.56 30.90 15.10
C ILE A 247 -7.44 30.16 16.43
N GLY A 248 -6.75 29.02 16.38
CA GLY A 248 -6.53 28.13 17.52
C GLY A 248 -5.10 28.20 18.05
N THR A 249 -4.88 27.55 19.18
CA THR A 249 -3.54 27.26 19.72
C THR A 249 -2.90 26.08 18.99
N GLU A 250 -1.59 25.90 19.17
CA GLU A 250 -0.85 24.75 18.63
C GLU A 250 -1.39 23.44 19.14
N LYS A 251 -1.80 23.41 20.41
CA LYS A 251 -2.43 22.25 21.02
C LYS A 251 -3.79 21.96 20.40
N GLU A 252 -4.64 22.96 20.22
CA GLU A 252 -5.94 22.77 19.55
C GLU A 252 -5.75 22.27 18.10
N ASP A 253 -4.78 22.83 17.35
CA ASP A 253 -4.46 22.38 15.99
C ASP A 253 -3.90 20.95 15.95
N ALA A 254 -3.09 20.56 16.94
CA ALA A 254 -2.55 19.21 17.06
C ALA A 254 -3.65 18.17 17.30
N TYR A 255 -4.64 18.49 18.16
CA TYR A 255 -5.69 17.56 18.57
C TYR A 255 -6.82 17.41 17.54
N ARG A 256 -7.07 18.41 16.68
CA ARG A 256 -8.05 18.28 15.57
C ARG A 256 -7.55 17.43 14.40
N ARG A 257 -6.24 17.19 14.30
CA ARG A 257 -5.62 16.42 13.20
C ARG A 257 -5.98 14.94 13.25
N ASP A 258 -5.72 14.24 12.16
CA ASP A 258 -6.14 12.86 11.98
C ASP A 258 -5.38 11.87 12.87
N PHE A 259 -4.05 11.96 12.91
CA PHE A 259 -3.19 11.04 13.66
C PHE A 259 -2.08 11.75 14.40
N THR A 260 -1.64 11.21 15.54
CA THR A 260 -0.54 11.72 16.37
C THR A 260 0.74 11.95 15.56
N VAL A 261 1.09 11.00 14.69
CA VAL A 261 2.23 11.09 13.77
C VAL A 261 2.11 12.22 12.73
N ASN A 262 0.90 12.74 12.50
CA ASN A 262 0.62 13.88 11.62
C ASN A 262 0.33 15.17 12.40
N SER A 263 0.43 15.13 13.73
CA SER A 263 0.25 16.25 14.64
C SER A 263 1.57 16.84 15.14
N LEU A 264 2.68 16.46 14.52
CA LEU A 264 4.01 16.97 14.82
C LEU A 264 4.26 18.31 14.13
N PHE A 265 5.03 19.17 14.79
CA PHE A 265 5.44 20.48 14.27
C PHE A 265 6.96 20.62 14.32
N TYR A 266 7.50 21.41 13.41
CA TYR A 266 8.86 21.90 13.46
C TYR A 266 8.84 23.42 13.54
N ASN A 267 9.28 23.96 14.67
CA ASN A 267 9.34 25.39 14.92
C ASN A 267 10.54 25.98 14.18
N ILE A 268 10.27 26.79 13.16
CA ILE A 268 11.31 27.41 12.33
C ILE A 268 12.11 28.41 13.18
N ASN A 269 11.44 29.17 14.05
CA ASN A 269 12.06 30.19 14.88
C ASN A 269 13.09 29.60 15.84
N THR A 270 12.74 28.53 16.56
CA THR A 270 13.61 27.90 17.58
C THR A 270 14.47 26.76 17.03
N GLY A 271 14.13 26.21 15.86
CA GLY A 271 14.77 25.02 15.30
C GLY A 271 14.43 23.72 16.03
N GLN A 272 13.29 23.67 16.74
CA GLN A 272 12.91 22.54 17.59
C GLN A 272 11.73 21.75 17.01
N LEU A 273 11.75 20.44 17.23
CA LEU A 273 10.59 19.58 17.06
C LEU A 273 9.63 19.75 18.23
N GLU A 274 8.34 19.88 17.92
CA GLU A 274 7.27 20.08 18.90
C GLU A 274 6.20 18.99 18.73
N ASP A 275 5.85 18.34 19.84
CA ASP A 275 4.77 17.36 19.92
C ASP A 275 3.78 17.76 21.02
N PHE A 276 2.73 18.49 20.63
CA PHE A 276 1.71 18.96 21.55
C PHE A 276 0.74 17.86 22.00
N THR A 277 0.75 16.70 21.35
CA THR A 277 -0.02 15.52 21.78
C THR A 277 0.72 14.74 22.86
N GLY A 278 2.06 14.84 22.90
CA GLY A 278 2.95 14.07 23.76
C GLY A 278 3.08 12.59 23.38
N MET A 279 2.47 12.17 22.27
CA MET A 279 2.44 10.78 21.80
C MET A 279 3.03 10.61 20.40
N GLY A 280 3.02 11.64 19.56
CA GLY A 280 3.36 11.57 18.14
C GLY A 280 4.79 11.10 17.87
N LEU A 281 5.78 11.57 18.64
CA LEU A 281 7.17 11.13 18.45
C LEU A 281 7.38 9.65 18.84
N ASP A 282 6.74 9.22 19.92
CA ASP A 282 6.82 7.83 20.38
C ASP A 282 6.04 6.89 19.46
N ASP A 283 4.85 7.30 19.01
CA ASP A 283 4.06 6.55 18.03
C ASP A 283 4.83 6.44 16.69
N LEU A 284 5.49 7.52 16.25
CA LEU A 284 6.31 7.50 15.04
C LEU A 284 7.50 6.53 15.16
N ARG A 285 8.19 6.52 16.31
CA ARG A 285 9.28 5.58 16.60
C ARG A 285 8.80 4.13 16.57
N ASN A 286 7.64 3.88 17.18
CA ASN A 286 7.10 2.53 17.32
C ASN A 286 6.31 2.07 16.10
N GLY A 287 6.16 2.91 15.07
CA GLY A 287 5.37 2.62 13.88
C GLY A 287 3.90 2.40 14.22
N ILE A 288 3.30 3.32 14.98
CA ILE A 288 1.92 3.26 15.45
C ILE A 288 1.09 4.36 14.79
N ILE A 289 -0.10 4.00 14.32
CA ILE A 289 -1.14 4.95 13.92
C ILE A 289 -2.14 5.06 15.06
N ARG A 290 -2.22 6.25 15.67
CA ARG A 290 -3.13 6.59 16.76
C ARG A 290 -3.79 7.94 16.46
N THR A 291 -5.05 8.12 16.87
CA THR A 291 -5.72 9.42 16.83
C THR A 291 -5.31 10.27 18.04
N PRO A 292 -5.22 11.61 17.94
CA PRO A 292 -4.94 12.47 19.10
C PRO A 292 -6.06 12.46 20.15
N LEU A 293 -7.31 12.37 19.70
CA LEU A 293 -8.52 12.21 20.52
C LEU A 293 -8.98 10.76 20.51
N ASP A 294 -10.04 10.47 21.28
CA ASP A 294 -10.73 9.19 21.20
C ASP A 294 -11.10 8.87 19.73
N PRO A 295 -10.80 7.65 19.23
CA PRO A 295 -11.08 7.29 17.85
C PRO A 295 -12.56 7.39 17.45
N VAL A 296 -13.49 7.15 18.38
CA VAL A 296 -14.93 7.25 18.10
C VAL A 296 -15.29 8.69 17.80
N VAL A 297 -14.85 9.64 18.63
CA VAL A 297 -15.04 11.08 18.40
C VAL A 297 -14.43 11.47 17.05
N THR A 298 -13.17 11.08 16.83
CA THR A 298 -12.42 11.39 15.61
C THR A 298 -13.11 10.88 14.33
N PHE A 299 -13.69 9.68 14.38
CA PHE A 299 -14.36 9.06 13.23
C PHE A 299 -15.81 9.50 13.07
N LEU A 300 -16.50 9.93 14.12
CA LEU A 300 -17.81 10.57 14.00
C LEU A 300 -17.68 11.95 13.35
N ASP A 301 -16.60 12.69 13.64
CA ASP A 301 -16.32 14.00 13.06
C ASP A 301 -16.00 13.89 11.55
N ASP A 302 -15.00 13.08 11.20
CA ASP A 302 -14.66 12.80 9.80
C ASP A 302 -14.38 11.30 9.59
N PRO A 303 -15.38 10.52 9.17
CA PRO A 303 -15.24 9.07 8.97
C PRO A 303 -14.21 8.71 7.89
N LEU A 304 -13.84 9.63 6.98
CA LEU A 304 -12.81 9.38 5.97
C LEU A 304 -11.45 9.08 6.62
N ARG A 305 -11.23 9.51 7.88
CA ARG A 305 -10.02 9.20 8.65
C ARG A 305 -9.78 7.70 8.80
N ILE A 306 -10.80 6.85 8.76
CA ILE A 306 -10.62 5.38 8.80
C ILE A 306 -9.83 4.89 7.57
N VAL A 307 -10.21 5.37 6.38
CA VAL A 307 -9.53 5.02 5.12
C VAL A 307 -8.12 5.59 5.11
N ARG A 308 -7.92 6.80 5.67
CA ARG A 308 -6.59 7.39 5.84
C ARG A 308 -5.72 6.60 6.82
N ALA A 309 -6.29 6.08 7.90
CA ALA A 309 -5.59 5.24 8.87
C ALA A 309 -5.07 3.97 8.18
N ILE A 310 -5.93 3.30 7.42
CA ILE A 310 -5.55 2.15 6.58
C ILE A 310 -4.43 2.54 5.63
N ARG A 311 -4.58 3.65 4.90
CA ARG A 311 -3.59 4.12 3.93
C ARG A 311 -2.24 4.36 4.59
N PHE A 312 -2.18 5.05 5.72
CA PHE A 312 -0.92 5.33 6.40
C PHE A 312 -0.30 4.07 7.01
N ALA A 313 -1.10 3.22 7.65
CA ALA A 313 -0.64 1.93 8.18
C ALA A 313 0.02 1.08 7.08
N THR A 314 -0.64 0.96 5.93
CA THR A 314 -0.18 0.13 4.82
C THR A 314 0.88 0.78 3.95
N ARG A 315 0.98 2.12 3.92
CA ARG A 315 2.07 2.85 3.26
C ARG A 315 3.38 2.72 4.04
N PHE A 316 3.32 2.89 5.35
CA PHE A 316 4.52 2.96 6.20
C PHE A 316 4.84 1.63 6.92
N GLY A 317 3.97 0.62 6.80
CA GLY A 317 4.11 -0.63 7.56
C GLY A 317 3.81 -0.45 9.06
N PHE A 318 3.03 0.57 9.42
CA PHE A 318 2.69 0.88 10.80
C PHE A 318 1.48 0.04 11.27
N GLN A 319 1.37 -0.14 12.57
CA GLN A 319 0.27 -0.84 13.22
C GLN A 319 -0.83 0.15 13.62
N LEU A 320 -2.09 -0.23 13.39
CA LEU A 320 -3.24 0.47 13.95
C LEU A 320 -3.37 0.09 15.43
N THR A 321 -3.68 1.04 16.31
CA THR A 321 -4.01 0.70 17.71
C THR A 321 -5.30 -0.11 17.80
N ASP A 322 -5.43 -0.92 18.85
CA ASP A 322 -6.66 -1.69 19.13
C ASP A 322 -7.88 -0.76 19.22
N GLN A 323 -7.73 0.42 19.82
CA GLN A 323 -8.80 1.42 19.91
C GLN A 323 -9.30 1.89 18.54
N ILE A 324 -8.42 2.06 17.55
CA ILE A 324 -8.83 2.38 16.16
C ILE A 324 -9.57 1.21 15.54
N ILE A 325 -9.09 -0.02 15.74
CA ILE A 325 -9.70 -1.24 15.19
C ILE A 325 -11.11 -1.43 15.76
N ASP A 326 -11.25 -1.28 17.08
CA ASP A 326 -12.52 -1.40 17.80
C ASP A 326 -13.51 -0.31 17.37
N ALA A 327 -13.07 0.96 17.32
CA ALA A 327 -13.93 2.06 16.88
C ALA A 327 -14.36 1.89 15.42
N SER A 328 -13.46 1.47 14.53
CA SER A 328 -13.76 1.26 13.11
C SER A 328 -14.79 0.16 12.87
N SER A 329 -14.97 -0.75 13.82
CA SER A 329 -15.91 -1.88 13.73
C SER A 329 -17.30 -1.55 14.28
N LYS A 330 -17.52 -0.35 14.84
CA LYS A 330 -18.82 0.05 15.40
C LYS A 330 -19.81 0.45 14.31
N SER A 331 -21.05 0.01 14.45
CA SER A 331 -22.14 0.32 13.51
C SER A 331 -22.44 1.82 13.38
N GLU A 332 -22.33 2.58 14.48
CA GLU A 332 -22.48 4.04 14.47
C GLU A 332 -21.47 4.73 13.55
N ILE A 333 -20.22 4.25 13.54
CA ILE A 333 -19.14 4.75 12.69
C ILE A 333 -19.39 4.38 11.23
N THR A 334 -19.81 3.14 10.96
CA THR A 334 -20.22 2.73 9.61
C THR A 334 -21.36 3.62 9.12
N ASN A 335 -22.38 3.87 9.94
CA ASN A 335 -23.51 4.73 9.57
C ASN A 335 -23.06 6.18 9.31
N ALA A 336 -22.17 6.73 10.14
CA ALA A 336 -21.59 8.05 9.92
C ALA A 336 -20.81 8.11 8.60
N PHE A 337 -20.02 7.07 8.30
CA PHE A 337 -19.27 6.94 7.05
C PHE A 337 -20.18 7.03 5.83
N MET A 338 -21.26 6.26 5.83
CA MET A 338 -22.24 6.21 4.74
C MET A 338 -22.98 7.54 4.53
N LYS A 339 -23.22 8.29 5.61
CA LYS A 339 -23.94 9.58 5.59
C LYS A 339 -23.06 10.77 5.25
N LYS A 340 -21.84 10.83 5.80
CA LYS A 340 -20.96 12.01 5.75
C LYS A 340 -19.91 11.94 4.64
N VAL A 341 -19.46 10.76 4.22
CA VAL A 341 -18.39 10.62 3.22
C VAL A 341 -18.93 10.66 1.80
N THR A 342 -18.53 11.68 1.05
CA THR A 342 -18.87 11.77 -0.38
C THR A 342 -18.05 10.77 -1.19
N ARG A 343 -18.67 10.21 -2.25
CA ARG A 343 -17.97 9.31 -3.17
C ARG A 343 -16.70 9.94 -3.75
N SER A 344 -16.69 11.24 -4.07
CA SER A 344 -15.51 11.92 -4.62
C SER A 344 -14.31 11.93 -3.65
N ARG A 345 -14.52 12.33 -2.38
CA ARG A 345 -13.47 12.32 -1.34
C ARG A 345 -12.89 10.92 -1.15
N LEU A 346 -13.77 9.93 -1.13
CA LEU A 346 -13.39 8.53 -0.98
C LEU A 346 -12.59 8.00 -2.16
N SER A 347 -13.01 8.32 -3.39
CA SER A 347 -12.32 7.92 -4.62
C SER A 347 -10.87 8.41 -4.65
N ASN A 348 -10.66 9.65 -4.17
CA ASN A 348 -9.31 10.22 -4.06
C ASN A 348 -8.45 9.46 -3.04
N GLU A 349 -9.01 9.05 -1.89
CA GLU A 349 -8.29 8.24 -0.92
C GLU A 349 -8.02 6.81 -1.41
N ILE A 350 -8.96 6.18 -2.14
CA ILE A 350 -8.73 4.89 -2.79
C ILE A 350 -7.64 5.01 -3.85
N TYR A 351 -7.63 6.07 -4.67
CA TYR A 351 -6.54 6.32 -5.61
C TYR A 351 -5.19 6.46 -4.89
N ASN A 352 -5.14 7.16 -3.75
CA ASN A 352 -3.92 7.26 -2.95
C ASN A 352 -3.49 5.91 -2.36
N ILE A 353 -4.43 5.05 -1.96
CA ILE A 353 -4.14 3.66 -1.56
C ILE A 353 -3.48 2.91 -2.72
N LEU A 354 -4.06 2.97 -3.92
CA LEU A 354 -3.56 2.26 -5.09
C LEU A 354 -2.15 2.69 -5.51
N VAL A 355 -1.82 3.97 -5.36
CA VAL A 355 -0.55 4.53 -5.82
C VAL A 355 0.55 4.50 -4.76
N LYS A 356 0.20 4.68 -3.48
CA LYS A 356 1.18 4.97 -2.41
C LYS A 356 1.27 3.89 -1.34
N SER A 357 0.43 2.85 -1.39
CA SER A 357 0.28 1.90 -0.29
C SER A 357 0.27 0.46 -0.78
N ASP A 358 0.40 -0.47 0.15
CA ASP A 358 0.27 -1.90 -0.07
C ASP A 358 -1.18 -2.29 -0.38
N GLN A 359 -1.53 -2.38 -1.67
CA GLN A 359 -2.91 -2.49 -2.15
C GLN A 359 -3.63 -3.73 -1.60
N PRO A 360 -3.05 -4.96 -1.63
CA PRO A 360 -3.69 -6.13 -1.03
C PRO A 360 -4.03 -5.94 0.45
N GLN A 361 -3.08 -5.42 1.24
CA GLN A 361 -3.29 -5.20 2.67
C GLN A 361 -4.33 -4.10 2.93
N SER A 362 -4.33 -3.01 2.13
CA SER A 362 -5.32 -1.96 2.27
C SER A 362 -6.74 -2.47 1.98
N PHE A 363 -6.92 -3.24 0.89
CA PHE A 363 -8.23 -3.82 0.54
C PHE A 363 -8.70 -4.84 1.59
N HIS A 364 -7.78 -5.62 2.15
CA HIS A 364 -8.09 -6.49 3.27
C HIS A 364 -8.62 -5.73 4.49
N LEU A 365 -7.94 -4.65 4.90
CA LEU A 365 -8.39 -3.82 6.03
C LEU A 365 -9.71 -3.10 5.74
N LEU A 366 -9.91 -2.59 4.52
CA LEU A 366 -11.18 -2.02 4.07
C LEU A 366 -12.33 -3.03 4.20
N ASN A 367 -12.07 -4.30 3.88
CA ASN A 367 -13.06 -5.36 4.04
C ASN A 367 -13.27 -5.73 5.52
N LYS A 368 -12.19 -5.80 6.31
CA LYS A 368 -12.25 -6.07 7.76
C LYS A 368 -13.10 -5.04 8.51
N PHE A 369 -13.05 -3.77 8.10
CA PHE A 369 -13.88 -2.70 8.66
C PHE A 369 -15.24 -2.55 7.96
N ASN A 370 -15.65 -3.54 7.15
CA ASN A 370 -16.92 -3.56 6.43
C ASN A 370 -17.19 -2.34 5.53
N LEU A 371 -16.13 -1.68 5.06
CA LEU A 371 -16.23 -0.54 4.13
C LEU A 371 -16.26 -1.01 2.68
N LEU A 372 -15.54 -2.09 2.36
CA LEU A 372 -15.38 -2.56 0.99
C LEU A 372 -16.70 -3.02 0.32
N PRO A 373 -17.63 -3.70 1.01
CA PRO A 373 -18.94 -4.04 0.44
C PRO A 373 -19.76 -2.83 -0.05
N TRP A 374 -19.64 -1.70 0.64
CA TRP A 374 -20.28 -0.46 0.19
C TRP A 374 -19.49 0.26 -0.91
N LEU A 375 -18.17 0.24 -0.81
CA LEU A 375 -17.27 0.82 -1.80
C LEU A 375 -17.42 0.19 -3.18
N ALA A 376 -17.47 -1.14 -3.21
CA ALA A 376 -17.52 -1.94 -4.42
C ALA A 376 -18.93 -2.51 -4.67
N GLU A 377 -19.96 -1.76 -4.27
CA GLU A 377 -21.36 -2.16 -4.42
C GLU A 377 -21.70 -2.53 -5.87
N LEU A 378 -22.49 -3.59 -6.05
CA LEU A 378 -22.98 -4.06 -7.35
C LEU A 378 -24.31 -3.37 -7.71
N PRO A 379 -24.67 -3.26 -9.00
CA PRO A 379 -25.90 -2.59 -9.42
C PRO A 379 -27.14 -3.34 -8.89
N LYS A 380 -28.09 -2.58 -8.35
CA LYS A 380 -29.35 -3.11 -7.77
C LYS A 380 -30.49 -3.00 -8.78
N GLY A 381 -31.46 -3.92 -8.69
CA GLY A 381 -32.67 -3.88 -9.53
C GLY A 381 -32.41 -4.14 -11.02
N VAL A 382 -31.33 -4.85 -11.35
CA VAL A 382 -30.95 -5.19 -12.73
C VAL A 382 -30.96 -6.71 -12.93
N ASN A 383 -31.14 -7.12 -14.19
CA ASN A 383 -31.03 -8.52 -14.58
C ASN A 383 -29.59 -8.85 -14.96
N TYR A 384 -29.01 -9.85 -14.31
CA TYR A 384 -27.69 -10.37 -14.63
C TYR A 384 -27.77 -11.46 -15.69
N THR A 385 -26.72 -11.59 -16.49
CA THR A 385 -26.58 -12.63 -17.53
C THR A 385 -26.45 -14.04 -16.97
N ILE A 386 -26.01 -14.16 -15.71
CA ILE A 386 -25.91 -15.40 -14.96
C ILE A 386 -26.48 -15.19 -13.56
N ASP A 387 -26.85 -16.27 -12.86
CA ASP A 387 -27.15 -16.18 -11.43
C ASP A 387 -25.89 -15.83 -10.63
N ILE A 388 -25.99 -14.75 -9.85
CA ILE A 388 -24.90 -14.25 -9.01
C ILE A 388 -25.19 -14.43 -7.51
N SER A 389 -26.29 -15.09 -7.14
CA SER A 389 -26.72 -15.31 -5.75
C SER A 389 -25.58 -15.81 -4.85
N ASN A 390 -24.82 -16.80 -5.32
CA ASN A 390 -23.67 -17.35 -4.60
C ASN A 390 -22.53 -16.35 -4.41
N LEU A 391 -22.29 -15.47 -5.39
CA LEU A 391 -21.22 -14.48 -5.34
C LEU A 391 -21.56 -13.30 -4.42
N THR A 392 -22.83 -12.90 -4.40
CA THR A 392 -23.32 -11.78 -3.60
C THR A 392 -23.59 -12.17 -2.16
N HIS A 393 -23.99 -13.42 -1.91
CA HIS A 393 -24.13 -13.94 -0.56
C HIS A 393 -22.80 -13.79 0.20
N SER A 394 -22.84 -13.10 1.35
CA SER A 394 -21.66 -12.80 2.18
C SER A 394 -20.49 -12.10 1.45
N ASN A 395 -20.72 -11.46 0.30
CA ASN A 395 -19.68 -10.79 -0.49
C ASN A 395 -18.49 -11.71 -0.83
N GLN A 396 -18.76 -12.97 -1.21
CA GLN A 396 -17.72 -13.95 -1.53
C GLN A 396 -16.77 -13.47 -2.64
N TRP A 397 -17.29 -12.75 -3.64
CA TRP A 397 -16.46 -12.23 -4.73
C TRP A 397 -15.40 -11.22 -4.24
N ILE A 398 -15.73 -10.37 -3.26
CA ILE A 398 -14.79 -9.43 -2.64
C ILE A 398 -13.68 -10.19 -1.94
N SER A 399 -14.05 -11.19 -1.13
CA SER A 399 -13.09 -12.03 -0.40
C SER A 399 -12.18 -12.79 -1.36
N LYS A 400 -12.72 -13.34 -2.46
CA LYS A 400 -11.94 -14.02 -3.51
C LYS A 400 -10.99 -13.06 -4.23
N GLY A 401 -11.44 -11.85 -4.56
CA GLY A 401 -10.60 -10.81 -5.16
C GLY A 401 -9.43 -10.38 -4.27
N ILE A 402 -9.67 -10.20 -2.96
CA ILE A 402 -8.61 -9.90 -1.99
C ILE A 402 -7.58 -11.04 -1.91
N LYS A 403 -8.04 -12.30 -1.92
CA LYS A 403 -7.14 -13.47 -1.94
C LYS A 403 -6.26 -13.47 -3.19
N TYR A 404 -6.82 -13.18 -4.37
CA TYR A 404 -6.04 -13.04 -5.60
C TYR A 404 -4.96 -11.95 -5.50
N MET A 405 -5.29 -10.80 -4.93
CA MET A 405 -4.33 -9.72 -4.69
C MET A 405 -3.19 -10.19 -3.76
N TYR A 406 -3.50 -10.90 -2.66
CA TYR A 406 -2.47 -11.45 -1.77
C TYR A 406 -1.57 -12.46 -2.46
N ILE A 407 -2.15 -13.41 -3.21
CA ILE A 407 -1.41 -14.40 -4.00
C ILE A 407 -0.43 -13.69 -4.93
N GLY A 408 -0.94 -12.74 -5.73
CA GLY A 408 -0.12 -11.97 -6.66
C GLY A 408 1.06 -11.29 -5.97
N LYS A 409 0.82 -10.63 -4.83
CA LYS A 409 1.88 -9.96 -4.05
C LYS A 409 2.92 -10.92 -3.50
N GLN A 410 2.51 -12.04 -2.90
CA GLN A 410 3.46 -12.99 -2.32
C GLN A 410 4.30 -13.64 -3.42
N LEU A 411 3.69 -14.02 -4.53
CA LEU A 411 4.40 -14.59 -5.67
C LEU A 411 5.36 -13.58 -6.31
N SER A 412 5.01 -12.29 -6.37
CA SER A 412 5.86 -11.27 -7.00
C SER A 412 7.01 -10.75 -6.12
N THR A 413 6.94 -10.97 -4.80
CA THR A 413 7.94 -10.48 -3.85
C THR A 413 8.78 -11.60 -3.24
N ASN A 414 8.33 -12.86 -3.30
CA ASN A 414 9.07 -13.98 -2.75
C ASN A 414 10.20 -14.42 -3.69
N SER A 415 11.43 -14.09 -3.32
CA SER A 415 12.65 -14.46 -4.07
C SER A 415 12.88 -15.97 -4.20
N ARG A 416 12.17 -16.79 -3.41
CA ARG A 416 12.24 -18.26 -3.53
C ARG A 416 11.43 -18.78 -4.72
N ASN A 417 10.35 -18.08 -5.08
CA ASN A 417 9.48 -18.46 -6.16
C ASN A 417 10.11 -17.95 -7.46
N LYS A 418 11.03 -18.73 -8.06
CA LYS A 418 11.74 -18.39 -9.30
C LYS A 418 10.83 -18.42 -10.54
N LEU A 419 9.65 -17.83 -10.45
CA LEU A 419 8.69 -17.76 -11.56
C LEU A 419 9.10 -16.63 -12.51
N PRO A 420 9.51 -16.92 -13.74
CA PRO A 420 10.09 -15.93 -14.66
C PRO A 420 9.06 -14.92 -15.22
N PHE A 421 7.79 -15.08 -14.85
CA PHE A 421 6.66 -14.22 -15.23
C PHE A 421 5.99 -13.53 -14.04
N ALA A 422 6.41 -13.79 -12.80
CA ALA A 422 5.80 -13.21 -11.59
C ALA A 422 6.33 -11.80 -11.27
N THR A 423 6.70 -11.02 -12.28
CA THR A 423 7.14 -9.61 -12.11
C THR A 423 6.05 -8.69 -12.63
N ILE A 424 5.75 -7.63 -11.89
CA ILE A 424 4.69 -6.67 -12.24
C ILE A 424 5.35 -5.35 -12.60
N SER A 425 5.00 -4.79 -13.77
CA SER A 425 5.47 -3.45 -14.14
C SER A 425 4.93 -2.37 -13.21
N ASN A 426 5.81 -1.46 -12.78
CA ASN A 426 5.42 -0.27 -11.98
C ASN A 426 4.43 0.64 -12.73
N GLU A 427 4.40 0.59 -14.07
CA GLU A 427 3.48 1.42 -14.89
C GLU A 427 2.01 1.02 -14.72
N ILE A 428 1.73 -0.24 -14.37
CA ILE A 428 0.38 -0.81 -14.31
C ILE A 428 0.08 -1.54 -13.01
N ILE A 429 0.94 -1.45 -11.99
CA ILE A 429 0.78 -2.20 -10.74
C ILE A 429 -0.58 -1.93 -10.06
N ASP A 430 -1.07 -0.69 -10.13
CA ASP A 430 -2.39 -0.31 -9.62
C ASP A 430 -3.53 -0.99 -10.41
N SER A 431 -3.48 -0.92 -11.74
CA SER A 431 -4.44 -1.59 -12.62
C SER A 431 -4.36 -3.12 -12.53
N PHE A 432 -3.18 -3.69 -12.31
CA PHE A 432 -2.99 -5.12 -12.11
C PHE A 432 -3.71 -5.61 -10.86
N TYR A 433 -3.54 -4.91 -9.73
CA TYR A 433 -4.24 -5.28 -8.50
C TYR A 433 -5.75 -5.04 -8.58
N ILE A 434 -6.21 -4.01 -9.30
CA ILE A 434 -7.63 -3.85 -9.60
C ILE A 434 -8.14 -5.00 -10.47
N ALA A 435 -7.39 -5.41 -11.49
CA ALA A 435 -7.75 -6.55 -12.34
C ALA A 435 -7.95 -7.82 -11.52
N LEU A 436 -7.03 -8.11 -10.59
CA LEU A 436 -7.14 -9.23 -9.63
C LEU A 436 -8.35 -9.07 -8.70
N PHE A 437 -8.59 -7.87 -8.16
CA PHE A 437 -9.73 -7.62 -7.29
C PHE A 437 -11.08 -7.91 -7.97
N VAL A 438 -11.25 -7.45 -9.22
CA VAL A 438 -12.50 -7.63 -9.97
C VAL A 438 -12.54 -8.92 -10.79
N LYS A 439 -11.47 -9.71 -10.80
CA LYS A 439 -11.39 -10.98 -11.55
C LYS A 439 -12.55 -11.94 -11.27
N PRO A 440 -13.05 -12.11 -10.02
CA PRO A 440 -14.17 -13.02 -9.74
C PRO A 440 -15.47 -12.67 -10.47
N ILE A 441 -15.62 -11.42 -10.91
CA ILE A 441 -16.81 -10.91 -11.61
C ILE A 441 -16.52 -10.54 -13.07
N SER A 442 -15.33 -10.88 -13.60
CA SER A 442 -14.85 -10.40 -14.91
C SER A 442 -15.56 -10.95 -16.13
N THR A 443 -16.37 -12.00 -15.97
CA THR A 443 -17.15 -12.61 -17.06
C THR A 443 -18.63 -12.28 -16.95
N ILE A 444 -19.03 -11.48 -15.96
CA ILE A 444 -20.43 -11.20 -15.65
C ILE A 444 -20.86 -9.92 -16.34
N GLN A 445 -22.03 -9.97 -16.97
CA GLN A 445 -22.70 -8.80 -17.53
C GLN A 445 -24.09 -8.63 -16.92
N TYR A 446 -24.61 -7.41 -16.96
CA TYR A 446 -25.98 -7.10 -16.55
C TYR A 446 -26.66 -6.24 -17.61
N TYR A 447 -27.99 -6.31 -17.67
CA TYR A 447 -28.80 -5.52 -18.59
C TYR A 447 -29.22 -4.21 -17.93
N ASN A 448 -28.80 -3.10 -18.55
CA ASN A 448 -29.38 -1.79 -18.32
C ASN A 448 -30.01 -1.33 -19.63
N LYS A 449 -31.33 -1.44 -19.74
CA LYS A 449 -32.07 -1.37 -21.02
C LYS A 449 -31.69 -2.54 -21.93
N ILE A 450 -31.43 -2.28 -23.22
CA ILE A 450 -31.29 -3.31 -24.27
C ILE A 450 -29.87 -3.90 -24.33
N LYS A 451 -28.83 -3.13 -23.99
CA LYS A 451 -27.44 -3.56 -24.18
C LYS A 451 -26.86 -4.13 -22.87
N PRO A 452 -26.16 -5.28 -22.93
CA PRO A 452 -25.43 -5.80 -21.78
C PRO A 452 -24.25 -4.88 -21.45
N ILE A 453 -24.04 -4.65 -20.16
CA ILE A 453 -22.92 -3.89 -19.61
C ILE A 453 -22.06 -4.84 -18.78
N ASP A 454 -20.75 -4.71 -18.92
CA ASP A 454 -19.77 -5.47 -18.14
C ASP A 454 -19.82 -5.06 -16.65
N LEU A 455 -19.91 -6.03 -15.75
CA LEU A 455 -20.03 -5.78 -14.32
C LEU A 455 -18.74 -5.15 -13.75
N THR A 456 -17.57 -5.49 -14.29
CA THR A 456 -16.29 -4.88 -13.86
C THR A 456 -16.23 -3.40 -14.24
N ASP A 457 -16.79 -3.04 -15.41
CA ASP A 457 -16.87 -1.66 -15.86
C ASP A 457 -17.68 -0.84 -14.85
N TYR A 458 -18.80 -1.36 -14.35
CA TYR A 458 -19.60 -0.70 -13.31
C TYR A 458 -18.84 -0.55 -11.99
N VAL A 459 -18.25 -1.64 -11.47
CA VAL A 459 -17.55 -1.59 -10.18
C VAL A 459 -16.38 -0.60 -10.19
N ILE A 460 -15.60 -0.57 -11.28
CA ILE A 460 -14.44 0.31 -11.37
C ILE A 460 -14.87 1.78 -11.57
N LYS A 461 -15.86 2.05 -12.44
CA LYS A 461 -16.25 3.42 -12.82
C LYS A 461 -17.28 4.06 -11.90
N GLU A 462 -18.27 3.30 -11.46
CA GLU A 462 -19.42 3.84 -10.72
C GLU A 462 -19.25 3.65 -9.21
N SER A 463 -18.80 2.47 -8.78
CA SER A 463 -18.69 2.14 -7.35
C SER A 463 -17.39 2.69 -6.75
N LEU A 464 -16.23 2.27 -7.29
CA LEU A 464 -14.91 2.74 -6.87
C LEU A 464 -14.52 4.10 -7.46
N LYS A 465 -15.17 4.51 -8.57
CA LYS A 465 -14.92 5.77 -9.29
C LYS A 465 -13.45 6.04 -9.62
N LEU A 466 -12.78 5.00 -10.10
CA LEU A 466 -11.39 5.08 -10.55
C LEU A 466 -11.29 5.73 -11.93
N ARG A 467 -10.09 6.18 -12.27
CA ARG A 467 -9.81 6.88 -13.53
C ARG A 467 -9.98 5.95 -14.73
N LYS A 468 -10.20 6.56 -15.91
CA LYS A 468 -10.35 5.86 -17.20
C LYS A 468 -9.30 4.77 -17.44
N ARG A 469 -8.03 5.07 -17.09
CA ARG A 469 -6.90 4.14 -17.28
C ARG A 469 -7.10 2.80 -16.57
N HIS A 470 -7.63 2.82 -15.35
CA HIS A 470 -7.75 1.63 -14.50
C HIS A 470 -8.74 0.64 -15.09
N TYR A 471 -9.88 1.11 -15.59
CA TYR A 471 -10.84 0.20 -16.21
C TYR A 471 -10.31 -0.38 -17.53
N ILE A 472 -9.68 0.44 -18.39
CA ILE A 472 -9.19 -0.02 -19.71
C ILE A 472 -8.17 -1.13 -19.49
N GLN A 473 -7.15 -0.83 -18.68
CA GLN A 473 -6.06 -1.76 -18.41
C GLN A 473 -6.54 -3.00 -17.67
N SER A 474 -7.39 -2.86 -16.64
CA SER A 474 -7.89 -4.03 -15.90
C SER A 474 -8.75 -4.96 -16.77
N LYS A 475 -9.56 -4.37 -17.67
CA LYS A 475 -10.39 -5.12 -18.61
C LYS A 475 -9.54 -5.87 -19.63
N GLU A 476 -8.56 -5.20 -20.24
CA GLU A 476 -7.61 -5.82 -21.16
C GLU A 476 -6.84 -6.95 -20.47
N LEU A 477 -6.30 -6.70 -19.28
CA LEU A 477 -5.57 -7.69 -18.50
C LEU A 477 -6.41 -8.95 -18.23
N ASN A 478 -7.66 -8.77 -17.79
CA ASN A 478 -8.58 -9.86 -17.49
C ASN A 478 -9.04 -10.61 -18.74
N ALA A 479 -9.34 -9.92 -19.84
CA ALA A 479 -9.70 -10.56 -21.11
C ALA A 479 -8.53 -11.38 -21.67
N ASN A 480 -7.33 -10.81 -21.70
CA ASN A 480 -6.12 -11.45 -22.19
C ASN A 480 -5.69 -12.63 -21.30
N SER A 481 -5.93 -12.57 -19.99
CA SER A 481 -5.67 -13.71 -19.09
C SER A 481 -6.46 -14.96 -19.47
N LEU A 482 -7.63 -14.82 -20.13
CA LEU A 482 -8.43 -15.96 -20.56
C LEU A 482 -7.83 -16.66 -21.79
N LEU A 483 -7.10 -15.93 -22.65
CA LEU A 483 -6.48 -16.50 -23.85
C LEU A 483 -5.46 -17.60 -23.49
N PHE A 484 -4.73 -17.42 -22.39
CA PHE A 484 -3.79 -18.42 -21.89
C PHE A 484 -4.47 -19.69 -21.36
N LYS A 485 -5.71 -19.59 -20.90
CA LYS A 485 -6.43 -20.74 -20.32
C LYS A 485 -6.54 -21.88 -21.33
N THR A 486 -6.85 -21.58 -22.59
CA THR A 486 -6.95 -22.58 -23.66
C THR A 486 -5.65 -23.39 -23.83
N TYR A 487 -4.49 -22.73 -23.76
CA TYR A 487 -3.18 -23.38 -23.88
C TYR A 487 -2.78 -24.15 -22.62
N ILE A 488 -3.18 -23.68 -21.44
CA ILE A 488 -2.90 -24.35 -20.16
C ILE A 488 -3.79 -25.60 -20.00
N ASP A 489 -5.04 -25.53 -20.45
CA ASP A 489 -5.97 -26.65 -20.38
C ASP A 489 -5.53 -27.79 -21.35
N ASP A 490 -4.98 -27.46 -22.53
CA ASP A 490 -4.44 -28.40 -23.53
C ASP A 490 -2.90 -28.31 -23.68
N ILE A 491 -2.20 -28.35 -22.55
CA ILE A 491 -0.73 -28.16 -22.51
C ILE A 491 0.07 -29.29 -23.19
N ASP A 492 -0.54 -30.46 -23.36
CA ASP A 492 0.09 -31.63 -23.99
C ASP A 492 0.17 -31.48 -25.51
N SER A 493 -0.76 -30.72 -26.11
CA SER A 493 -0.75 -30.39 -27.54
C SER A 493 0.13 -29.18 -27.87
N LEU A 494 0.77 -28.54 -26.88
CA LEU A 494 1.54 -27.30 -27.06
C LEU A 494 2.65 -27.41 -28.13
N ASP A 495 3.26 -28.58 -28.29
CA ASP A 495 4.33 -28.77 -29.28
C ASP A 495 3.84 -28.75 -30.74
N LYS A 496 2.53 -28.92 -30.95
CA LYS A 496 1.89 -28.81 -32.27
C LYS A 496 1.46 -27.38 -32.60
N VAL A 497 1.52 -26.46 -31.64
CA VAL A 497 1.09 -25.07 -31.84
C VAL A 497 2.12 -24.36 -32.71
N GLU A 498 1.66 -23.79 -33.83
CA GLU A 498 2.49 -23.00 -34.72
C GLU A 498 2.97 -21.71 -34.06
N ARG A 499 4.19 -21.28 -34.44
CA ARG A 499 4.79 -20.02 -33.93
C ARG A 499 3.90 -18.82 -34.25
N GLY A 500 3.30 -18.80 -35.45
CA GLY A 500 2.38 -17.75 -35.89
C GLY A 500 1.15 -17.61 -34.99
N GLU A 501 0.53 -18.73 -34.60
CA GLU A 501 -0.64 -18.76 -33.72
C GLU A 501 -0.32 -18.26 -32.31
N LEU A 502 0.71 -18.85 -31.68
CA LEU A 502 1.14 -18.46 -30.34
C LEU A 502 1.61 -17.00 -30.31
N GLY A 503 2.34 -16.58 -31.34
CA GLY A 503 2.81 -15.21 -31.50
C GLY A 503 1.66 -14.22 -31.66
N TYR A 504 0.60 -14.59 -32.38
CA TYR A 504 -0.57 -13.73 -32.58
C TYR A 504 -1.34 -13.56 -31.28
N MET A 505 -1.42 -14.60 -30.44
CA MET A 505 -1.97 -14.51 -29.10
C MET A 505 -1.15 -13.55 -28.22
N ILE A 506 0.19 -13.64 -28.22
CA ILE A 506 1.04 -12.70 -27.45
C ILE A 506 0.85 -11.27 -27.97
N ARG A 507 0.79 -11.11 -29.29
CA ARG A 507 0.53 -9.81 -29.92
C ARG A 507 -0.80 -9.22 -29.49
N THR A 508 -1.85 -10.03 -29.46
CA THR A 508 -3.18 -9.63 -28.97
C THR A 508 -3.13 -9.19 -27.52
N CYS A 509 -2.33 -9.87 -26.69
CA CYS A 509 -2.16 -9.50 -25.29
C CYS A 509 -1.41 -8.17 -25.07
N GLY A 510 -0.61 -7.74 -26.05
CA GLY A 510 0.11 -6.47 -26.02
C GLY A 510 1.34 -6.46 -25.10
N LYS A 511 1.79 -5.25 -24.73
CA LYS A 511 2.99 -5.02 -23.88
C LYS A 511 2.92 -5.75 -22.53
N TYR A 512 1.72 -5.86 -21.95
CA TYR A 512 1.49 -6.40 -20.60
C TYR A 512 1.04 -7.87 -20.60
N TRP A 513 1.43 -8.63 -21.62
CA TRP A 513 1.04 -10.04 -21.74
C TRP A 513 1.51 -10.89 -20.55
N LYS A 514 2.67 -10.55 -19.96
CA LYS A 514 3.21 -11.25 -18.78
C LYS A 514 2.31 -11.05 -17.56
N GLU A 515 1.78 -9.85 -17.35
CA GLU A 515 0.84 -9.56 -16.27
C GLU A 515 -0.51 -10.28 -16.49
N SER A 516 -1.01 -10.35 -17.73
CA SER A 516 -2.18 -11.18 -18.05
C SER A 516 -1.92 -12.67 -17.82
N PHE A 517 -0.74 -13.15 -18.19
CA PHE A 517 -0.31 -14.53 -17.95
C PHE A 517 -0.21 -14.82 -16.44
N PHE A 518 0.29 -13.86 -15.68
CA PHE A 518 0.39 -13.97 -14.23
C PHE A 518 -0.99 -13.98 -13.55
N ILE A 519 -1.94 -13.15 -14.00
CA ILE A 519 -3.35 -13.23 -13.55
C ILE A 519 -3.92 -14.62 -13.82
N ASN A 520 -3.69 -15.17 -15.02
CA ASN A 520 -4.13 -16.53 -15.35
C ASN A 520 -3.57 -17.54 -14.34
N PHE A 521 -2.26 -17.49 -14.08
CA PHE A 521 -1.60 -18.36 -13.10
C PHE A 521 -2.21 -18.23 -11.70
N ILE A 522 -2.38 -17.00 -11.20
CA ILE A 522 -2.98 -16.75 -9.88
C ILE A 522 -4.37 -17.36 -9.77
N THR A 523 -5.21 -17.21 -10.80
CA THR A 523 -6.55 -17.83 -10.80
C THR A 523 -6.49 -19.34 -10.92
N TYR A 524 -5.60 -19.87 -11.75
CA TYR A 524 -5.43 -21.30 -11.97
C TYR A 524 -5.04 -22.01 -10.67
N ILE A 525 -4.03 -21.51 -9.94
CA ILE A 525 -3.59 -22.15 -8.70
C ILE A 525 -4.67 -22.07 -7.62
N TYR A 526 -5.37 -20.93 -7.51
CA TYR A 526 -6.44 -20.77 -6.54
C TYR A 526 -7.58 -21.75 -6.78
N ASP A 527 -8.06 -21.85 -8.03
CA ASP A 527 -9.18 -22.72 -8.39
C ASP A 527 -8.81 -24.22 -8.29
N ASN A 528 -7.52 -24.58 -8.40
CA ASN A 528 -7.03 -25.95 -8.23
C ASN A 528 -6.58 -26.30 -6.79
N SER A 529 -6.62 -25.33 -5.86
CA SER A 529 -6.25 -25.59 -4.48
C SER A 529 -7.37 -26.29 -3.71
N LYS A 530 -7.09 -27.48 -3.18
CA LYS A 530 -8.09 -28.33 -2.48
C LYS A 530 -8.50 -27.80 -1.10
N ASN A 531 -7.66 -26.96 -0.49
CA ASN A 531 -7.91 -26.35 0.81
C ASN A 531 -7.87 -24.85 0.62
N ASN A 532 -8.89 -24.14 1.11
CA ASN A 532 -8.91 -22.67 1.21
C ASN A 532 -7.76 -22.08 2.07
N ASP A 533 -6.77 -22.89 2.46
CA ASP A 533 -5.52 -22.48 3.08
C ASP A 533 -4.51 -22.02 2.04
N TYR A 534 -4.47 -20.69 1.91
CA TYR A 534 -3.55 -19.98 1.06
C TYR A 534 -2.07 -20.22 1.40
N GLN A 535 -1.70 -20.46 2.66
CA GLN A 535 -0.30 -20.69 3.04
C GLN A 535 0.18 -22.05 2.52
N SER A 536 -0.65 -23.09 2.67
CA SER A 536 -0.37 -24.39 2.06
C SER A 536 -0.25 -24.29 0.53
N LEU A 537 -1.07 -23.46 -0.13
CA LEU A 537 -0.96 -23.23 -1.57
C LEU A 537 0.39 -22.63 -1.95
N LEU A 538 0.82 -21.56 -1.27
CA LEU A 538 2.09 -20.91 -1.55
C LEU A 538 3.30 -21.82 -1.34
N ASN A 539 3.26 -22.68 -0.32
CA ASN A 539 4.34 -23.62 -0.01
C ASN A 539 4.47 -24.74 -1.05
N ASN A 540 3.43 -24.99 -1.83
CA ASN A 540 3.38 -26.05 -2.83
C ASN A 540 3.25 -25.49 -4.25
N ILE A 541 3.73 -24.26 -4.48
CA ILE A 541 3.56 -23.55 -5.75
C ILE A 541 4.14 -24.31 -6.94
N ASP A 542 5.25 -25.03 -6.73
CA ASP A 542 5.93 -25.82 -7.76
C ASP A 542 5.01 -26.90 -8.34
N ASN A 543 4.13 -27.50 -7.53
CA ASN A 543 3.15 -28.51 -7.97
C ASN A 543 2.13 -27.97 -8.99
N TYR A 544 1.99 -26.65 -9.09
CA TYR A 544 1.04 -26.01 -10.00
C TYR A 544 1.72 -25.25 -11.14
N ALA A 545 3.03 -25.01 -11.05
CA ALA A 545 3.74 -24.12 -11.96
C ALA A 545 4.14 -24.77 -13.29
N ASP A 546 4.27 -26.09 -13.35
CA ASP A 546 4.82 -26.82 -14.51
C ASP A 546 4.18 -26.43 -15.85
N LYS A 547 2.84 -26.38 -15.90
CA LYS A 547 2.11 -26.03 -17.13
C LYS A 547 2.44 -24.61 -17.58
N HIS A 548 2.43 -23.65 -16.66
CA HIS A 548 2.72 -22.25 -16.94
C HIS A 548 4.20 -22.03 -17.29
N ILE A 549 5.12 -22.73 -16.63
CA ILE A 549 6.55 -22.68 -16.96
C ILE A 549 6.79 -23.25 -18.36
N LYS A 550 6.17 -24.40 -18.71
CA LYS A 550 6.27 -24.99 -20.04
C LYS A 550 5.79 -24.03 -21.13
N LEU A 551 4.61 -23.42 -20.95
CA LEU A 551 4.08 -22.43 -21.90
C LEU A 551 4.96 -21.18 -21.98
N TYR A 552 5.41 -20.65 -20.84
CA TYR A 552 6.30 -19.49 -20.81
C TYR A 552 7.60 -19.76 -21.56
N ASN A 553 8.28 -20.88 -21.28
CA ASN A 553 9.52 -21.24 -21.94
C ASN A 553 9.31 -21.41 -23.44
N LYS A 554 8.22 -22.07 -23.89
CA LYS A 554 7.89 -22.17 -25.31
C LYS A 554 7.78 -20.79 -26.00
N ILE A 555 7.13 -19.82 -25.35
CA ILE A 555 7.02 -18.44 -25.86
C ILE A 555 8.40 -17.79 -25.99
N ILE A 556 9.27 -17.95 -24.99
CA ILE A 556 10.62 -17.38 -24.98
C ILE A 556 11.52 -18.06 -26.01
N ASP A 557 11.52 -19.39 -26.07
CA ASP A 557 12.33 -20.21 -26.97
C ASP A 557 11.99 -19.93 -28.44
N MET A 558 10.71 -19.65 -28.72
CA MET A 558 10.26 -19.20 -30.04
C MET A 558 10.62 -17.74 -30.34
N GLY A 559 11.13 -16.95 -29.38
CA GLY A 559 11.42 -15.53 -29.56
C GLY A 559 10.17 -14.67 -29.75
N LEU A 560 9.10 -14.98 -29.01
CA LEU A 560 7.79 -14.32 -29.12
C LEU A 560 7.52 -13.29 -28.02
N ASP A 561 8.46 -13.07 -27.09
CA ASP A 561 8.32 -12.13 -25.98
C ASP A 561 7.97 -10.70 -26.41
N LYS A 562 8.44 -10.30 -27.60
CA LYS A 562 8.18 -9.01 -28.25
C LYS A 562 7.22 -9.08 -29.45
N ALA A 563 6.43 -10.14 -29.59
CA ALA A 563 5.48 -10.29 -30.71
C ALA A 563 4.49 -9.12 -30.86
N HIS A 564 4.19 -8.42 -29.76
CA HIS A 564 3.34 -7.21 -29.77
C HIS A 564 3.98 -6.00 -30.47
N GLU A 565 5.31 -5.98 -30.64
CA GLU A 565 6.03 -4.90 -31.33
C GLU A 565 6.03 -5.07 -32.86
N ILE A 566 5.77 -6.27 -33.36
CA ILE A 566 5.80 -6.59 -34.80
C ILE A 566 4.79 -5.74 -35.56
N GLN A 567 5.28 -5.01 -36.57
CA GLN A 567 4.46 -4.19 -37.43
C GLN A 567 4.05 -4.97 -38.69
N PRO A 568 2.82 -4.79 -39.20
CA PRO A 568 2.45 -5.33 -40.50
C PRO A 568 3.36 -4.76 -41.60
N LYS A 569 3.85 -5.62 -42.50
CA LYS A 569 4.59 -5.19 -43.69
C LYS A 569 3.69 -4.57 -44.74
N LEU A 570 2.49 -5.14 -44.92
CA LEU A 570 1.43 -4.63 -45.77
C LEU A 570 0.37 -3.90 -44.94
N LYS A 571 0.07 -2.65 -45.27
CA LYS A 571 -1.03 -1.90 -44.67
C LYS A 571 -2.37 -2.30 -45.31
N GLY A 572 -3.48 -1.86 -44.71
CA GLY A 572 -4.81 -2.19 -45.22
C GLY A 572 -5.03 -1.82 -46.68
N ASP A 573 -4.50 -0.68 -47.12
CA ASP A 573 -4.62 -0.24 -48.52
C ASP A 573 -3.76 -1.06 -49.48
N ASP A 574 -2.60 -1.54 -49.02
CA ASP A 574 -1.74 -2.45 -49.80
C ASP A 574 -2.45 -3.79 -50.00
N ILE A 575 -3.08 -4.32 -48.94
CA ILE A 575 -3.88 -5.56 -49.00
C ILE A 575 -5.08 -5.39 -49.94
N LYS A 576 -5.78 -4.25 -49.92
CA LYS A 576 -6.89 -3.98 -50.85
C LYS A 576 -6.44 -3.89 -52.30
N LYS A 577 -5.26 -3.31 -52.57
CA LYS A 577 -4.68 -3.31 -53.92
C LYS A 577 -4.27 -4.71 -54.37
N LEU A 578 -3.78 -5.53 -53.44
CA LEU A 578 -3.37 -6.90 -53.69
C LEU A 578 -4.56 -7.85 -53.96
N LEU A 579 -5.66 -7.63 -53.24
CA LEU A 579 -6.88 -8.44 -53.27
C LEU A 579 -8.09 -7.53 -53.61
N PRO A 580 -8.22 -7.03 -54.85
CA PRO A 580 -9.19 -5.99 -55.21
C PRO A 580 -10.65 -6.40 -55.03
N LYS A 581 -10.95 -7.70 -55.04
CA LYS A 581 -12.33 -8.21 -54.85
C LYS A 581 -12.70 -8.38 -53.38
N ILE A 582 -11.79 -8.11 -52.43
CA ILE A 582 -12.08 -8.26 -51.00
C ILE A 582 -12.99 -7.14 -50.50
N THR A 583 -14.08 -7.51 -49.84
CA THR A 583 -14.98 -6.54 -49.22
C THR A 583 -14.48 -6.16 -47.82
N CYS A 584 -14.74 -4.91 -47.41
CA CYS A 584 -14.47 -4.49 -46.04
C CYS A 584 -15.40 -5.26 -45.08
N GLY A 585 -14.87 -5.88 -44.04
CA GLY A 585 -15.67 -6.66 -43.10
C GLY A 585 -14.88 -7.75 -42.37
N THR A 586 -15.57 -8.83 -41.97
CA THR A 586 -14.99 -9.95 -41.22
C THR A 586 -13.88 -10.65 -42.00
N VAL A 587 -14.09 -10.93 -43.29
CA VAL A 587 -13.09 -11.57 -44.16
C VAL A 587 -11.83 -10.71 -44.26
N PHE A 588 -11.96 -9.39 -44.39
CA PHE A 588 -10.80 -8.50 -44.40
C PHE A 588 -10.02 -8.52 -43.07
N LYS A 589 -10.71 -8.65 -41.93
CA LYS A 589 -10.05 -8.84 -40.63
C LYS A 589 -9.30 -10.17 -40.58
N GLU A 590 -9.88 -11.26 -41.09
CA GLU A 590 -9.22 -12.56 -41.16
C GLU A 590 -7.96 -12.51 -42.02
N VAL A 591 -7.98 -11.81 -43.16
CA VAL A 591 -6.79 -11.60 -43.99
C VAL A 591 -5.71 -10.83 -43.23
N ILE A 592 -6.06 -9.78 -42.48
CA ILE A 592 -5.09 -9.04 -41.65
C ILE A 592 -4.49 -9.95 -40.58
N ILE A 593 -5.31 -10.76 -39.92
CA ILE A 593 -4.87 -11.71 -38.89
C ILE A 593 -3.93 -12.75 -39.50
N SER A 594 -4.32 -13.33 -40.63
CA SER A 594 -3.55 -14.32 -41.39
C SER A 594 -2.19 -13.75 -41.82
N HIS A 595 -2.16 -12.53 -42.38
CA HIS A 595 -0.92 -11.83 -42.70
C HIS A 595 0.00 -11.67 -41.48
N ILE A 596 -0.53 -11.22 -40.35
CA ILE A 596 0.25 -11.04 -39.12
C ILE A 596 0.77 -12.38 -38.59
N LYS A 597 -0.07 -13.43 -38.59
CA LYS A 597 0.32 -14.79 -38.22
C LYS A 597 1.45 -15.31 -39.11
N TYR A 598 1.38 -15.06 -40.41
CA TYR A 598 2.43 -15.42 -41.35
C TYR A 598 3.76 -14.69 -41.08
N LEU A 599 3.73 -13.39 -40.77
CA LEU A 599 4.93 -12.64 -40.36
C LEU A 599 5.52 -13.17 -39.04
N LEU A 600 4.66 -13.55 -38.11
CA LEU A 600 5.06 -14.20 -36.87
C LEU A 600 5.54 -15.63 -37.11
N GLN A 601 5.06 -16.34 -38.12
CA GLN A 601 5.59 -17.64 -38.47
C GLN A 601 6.99 -17.50 -39.12
N ASN A 602 7.21 -16.41 -39.87
CA ASN A 602 8.40 -16.19 -40.69
C ASN A 602 9.04 -14.80 -40.39
N PRO A 603 9.87 -14.67 -39.34
CA PRO A 603 10.42 -13.38 -38.89
C PRO A 603 11.21 -12.61 -39.95
N ASN A 604 11.88 -13.33 -40.85
CA ASN A 604 12.73 -12.76 -41.90
C ASN A 604 11.99 -12.56 -43.24
N CYS A 605 10.68 -12.80 -43.28
CA CYS A 605 9.85 -12.70 -44.49
C CYS A 605 9.99 -11.34 -45.17
N THR A 606 10.20 -11.27 -46.47
CA THR A 606 10.21 -10.04 -47.28
C THR A 606 8.79 -9.54 -47.58
N ILE A 607 8.68 -8.33 -48.15
CA ILE A 607 7.36 -7.79 -48.59
C ILE A 607 6.80 -8.65 -49.72
N ASP A 608 7.64 -9.08 -50.68
CA ASP A 608 7.21 -9.90 -51.82
C ASP A 608 6.72 -11.28 -51.37
N GLU A 609 7.41 -11.91 -50.42
CA GLU A 609 6.95 -13.17 -49.81
C GLU A 609 5.60 -13.02 -49.11
N ALA A 610 5.37 -11.92 -48.39
CA ALA A 610 4.08 -11.64 -47.75
C ALA A 610 2.97 -11.40 -48.78
N CYS A 611 3.26 -10.68 -49.88
CA CYS A 611 2.34 -10.50 -51.00
C CYS A 611 1.98 -11.82 -51.67
N ASN A 612 2.97 -12.67 -51.94
CA ASN A 612 2.77 -13.97 -52.58
C ASN A 612 1.96 -14.91 -51.70
N TYR A 613 2.24 -14.93 -50.38
CA TYR A 613 1.44 -15.68 -49.42
C TYR A 613 -0.03 -15.28 -49.48
N LEU A 614 -0.34 -13.99 -49.36
CA LEU A 614 -1.73 -13.51 -49.37
C LEU A 614 -2.44 -13.78 -50.71
N LYS A 615 -1.75 -13.60 -51.84
CA LYS A 615 -2.32 -13.94 -53.17
C LYS A 615 -2.65 -15.42 -53.30
N ASN A 616 -1.80 -16.30 -52.77
CA ASN A 616 -2.00 -17.74 -52.86
C ASN A 616 -3.12 -18.22 -51.92
N GLU A 617 -3.09 -17.78 -50.67
CA GLU A 617 -4.07 -18.15 -49.64
C GLU A 617 -5.47 -17.61 -49.97
N TYR A 618 -5.53 -16.38 -50.47
CA TYR A 618 -6.77 -15.66 -50.76
C TYR A 618 -6.99 -15.45 -52.27
N LYS A 619 -6.58 -16.43 -53.09
CA LYS A 619 -6.62 -16.36 -54.56
C LYS A 619 -7.97 -16.00 -55.17
N TYR A 620 -9.07 -16.32 -54.49
CA TYR A 620 -10.43 -15.99 -54.92
C TYR A 620 -10.71 -14.48 -54.93
N PHE A 621 -9.92 -13.70 -54.16
CA PHE A 621 -10.06 -12.26 -54.03
C PHE A 621 -9.05 -11.45 -54.87
N VAL A 622 -8.09 -12.14 -55.52
CA VAL A 622 -7.25 -11.59 -56.59
C VAL A 622 -8.12 -11.36 -57.82
#